data_AF-A0A3D1BS64-F1
#
_entry.id   AF-A0A3D1BS64-F1
#
_cell.length_a   1.000
_cell.length_b   1.000
_cell.length_c   1.000
_cell.angle_alpha   90.00
_cell.angle_beta   90.00
_cell.angle_gamma   90.00
#
_symmetry.space_group_name_H-M   'P 1'
#
loop_
_entity.id
_entity.type
_entity.pdbx_description
1 polymer ?
#
loop_
_entity_poly.entity_id
_entity_poly.type
_entity_poly.pdbx_seq_one_letter_code
_entity_poly.pdbx_strand_id
1 'polypeptide(L)'
;MRTLTLGILLIFTCSAHISGQAVDKTTSGENKISFEKSFEEDTNTKIFPVPVTGNRFTITSDKAFVFIRLTNIIGQETTREKYNYPRNRAEISFSDVQKGIYLVIIQFEDNTRIVKKILIDSR
;
A
#
# COMPACT_ATOMS: atom_id res chain seq x y z
N MET A 1 -24.40 42.63 -22.91
CA MET A 1 -23.58 41.43 -22.61
C MET A 1 -23.47 41.24 -21.11
N ARG A 2 -24.48 40.62 -20.48
CA ARG A 2 -24.48 40.38 -19.02
C ARG A 2 -25.51 39.33 -18.54
N THR A 3 -26.12 38.57 -19.46
CA THR A 3 -27.19 37.61 -19.15
C THR A 3 -26.87 36.18 -19.58
N LEU A 4 -25.65 35.91 -20.08
CA LEU A 4 -25.25 34.60 -20.60
C LEU A 4 -24.39 33.77 -19.62
N THR A 5 -24.32 34.14 -18.34
CA THR A 5 -23.46 33.44 -17.36
C THR A 5 -24.22 32.73 -16.24
N LEU A 6 -25.55 32.77 -16.22
CA LEU A 6 -26.36 32.09 -15.18
C LEU A 6 -26.95 30.74 -15.60
N GLY A 7 -26.81 30.31 -16.85
CA GLY A 7 -27.40 29.06 -17.35
C GLY A 7 -26.56 27.79 -17.16
N ILE A 8 -25.28 27.88 -16.80
CA ILE A 8 -24.35 26.73 -16.80
C ILE A 8 -24.01 26.22 -15.38
N LEU A 9 -24.44 26.92 -14.33
CA LEU A 9 -24.21 26.51 -12.93
C LEU A 9 -25.35 25.65 -12.34
N LEU A 10 -26.12 24.93 -13.17
CA LEU A 10 -27.22 24.07 -12.70
C LEU A 10 -27.11 22.60 -13.17
N ILE A 11 -26.02 22.23 -13.85
CA ILE A 11 -25.82 20.86 -14.36
C ILE A 11 -24.87 20.02 -13.47
N PHE A 12 -24.22 20.61 -12.45
CA PHE A 12 -23.19 19.93 -11.66
C PHE A 12 -23.60 19.45 -10.25
N THR A 13 -24.88 19.49 -9.87
CA THR A 13 -25.31 19.03 -8.52
C THR A 13 -26.14 17.74 -8.52
N CYS A 14 -26.40 17.12 -9.67
CA CYS A 14 -27.19 15.88 -9.71
C CYS A 14 -26.29 14.64 -9.85
N SER A 15 -25.55 14.32 -8.80
CA SER A 15 -24.96 12.98 -8.59
C SER A 15 -24.76 12.72 -7.09
N ALA A 16 -25.83 12.90 -6.31
CA ALA A 16 -25.94 12.31 -4.99
C ALA A 16 -26.90 11.11 -5.09
N HIS A 17 -26.33 9.92 -5.09
CA HIS A 17 -27.04 8.66 -4.91
C HIS A 17 -27.79 8.65 -3.58
N ILE A 18 -29.10 8.43 -3.61
CA ILE A 18 -29.81 7.72 -2.52
C ILE A 18 -30.71 6.68 -3.18
N SER A 19 -30.26 5.43 -3.11
CA SER A 19 -31.05 4.24 -3.40
C SER A 19 -30.98 3.37 -2.15
N GLY A 20 -32.13 2.96 -1.59
CA GLY A 20 -32.18 1.97 -0.52
C GLY A 20 -33.45 2.03 0.30
N GLN A 21 -34.46 1.26 -0.11
CA GLN A 21 -35.70 1.01 0.63
C GLN A 21 -35.42 0.21 1.90
N ALA A 22 -36.13 0.53 2.98
CA ALA A 22 -36.25 -0.33 4.15
C ALA A 22 -37.19 -1.50 3.83
N VAL A 23 -36.67 -2.73 3.87
CA VAL A 23 -37.45 -3.96 4.07
C VAL A 23 -36.58 -4.93 4.88
N ASP A 24 -36.98 -5.16 6.13
CA ASP A 24 -36.50 -6.27 6.93
C ASP A 24 -36.90 -7.60 6.26
N LYS A 25 -35.90 -8.39 5.88
CA LYS A 25 -36.09 -9.83 5.70
C LYS A 25 -34.83 -10.59 6.08
N THR A 26 -34.88 -11.16 7.27
CA THR A 26 -34.00 -12.22 7.78
C THR A 26 -33.77 -13.29 6.72
N THR A 27 -32.53 -13.42 6.27
CA THR A 27 -31.99 -14.65 5.68
C THR A 27 -30.50 -14.68 5.96
N SER A 28 -30.11 -15.54 6.90
CA SER A 28 -28.73 -15.85 7.23
C SER A 28 -27.99 -16.38 5.99
N GLY A 29 -27.18 -15.52 5.39
CA GLY A 29 -26.14 -15.89 4.45
C GLY A 29 -24.82 -15.34 4.99
N GLU A 30 -24.06 -16.19 5.67
CA GLU A 30 -22.73 -15.86 6.17
C GLU A 30 -21.79 -15.57 5.00
N ASN A 31 -21.69 -14.31 4.57
CA ASN A 31 -20.54 -13.85 3.82
C ASN A 31 -19.36 -13.73 4.80
N LYS A 32 -18.71 -14.87 5.05
CA LYS A 32 -17.37 -14.91 5.64
C LYS A 32 -16.41 -14.26 4.65
N ILE A 33 -16.31 -12.93 4.69
CA ILE A 33 -15.12 -12.28 4.16
C ILE A 33 -14.00 -12.73 5.08
N SER A 34 -13.32 -13.79 4.67
CA SER A 34 -12.20 -14.39 5.39
C SER A 34 -11.00 -13.45 5.27
N PHE A 35 -11.00 -12.38 6.07
CA PHE A 35 -9.82 -11.58 6.37
C PHE A 35 -8.95 -12.30 7.41
N GLU A 36 -8.63 -13.56 7.16
CA GLU A 36 -7.74 -14.35 8.00
C GLU A 36 -6.61 -14.89 7.12
N LYS A 37 -5.94 -13.99 6.38
CA LYS A 37 -4.55 -14.26 6.01
C LYS A 37 -3.72 -13.60 7.09
N SER A 38 -3.51 -14.37 8.17
CA SER A 38 -2.56 -14.05 9.22
C SER A 38 -1.30 -13.48 8.60
N PHE A 39 -0.84 -12.33 9.11
CA PHE A 39 0.52 -11.88 8.87
C PHE A 39 1.42 -12.99 9.43
N GLU A 40 1.85 -13.91 8.58
CA GLU A 40 2.87 -14.86 8.98
C GLU A 40 4.08 -14.02 9.39
N GLU A 41 4.50 -14.22 10.64
CA GLU A 41 5.66 -13.56 11.19
C GLU A 41 6.89 -14.19 10.51
N ASP A 42 7.17 -13.72 9.29
CA ASP A 42 8.29 -14.21 8.51
C ASP A 42 9.58 -13.67 9.12
N THR A 43 10.20 -14.55 9.91
CA THR A 43 11.49 -14.35 10.57
C THR A 43 12.66 -14.40 9.59
N ASN A 44 12.46 -14.89 8.36
CA ASN A 44 13.54 -15.12 7.40
C ASN A 44 13.76 -13.94 6.44
N THR A 45 12.77 -13.05 6.28
CA THR A 45 13.01 -11.81 5.53
C THR A 45 13.73 -10.76 6.38
N LYS A 46 14.85 -10.24 5.90
CA LYS A 46 15.69 -9.23 6.58
C LYS A 46 15.80 -7.97 5.73
N ILE A 47 15.83 -6.83 6.41
CA ILE A 47 16.08 -5.51 5.83
C ILE A 47 17.30 -4.91 6.54
N PHE A 48 18.27 -4.42 5.78
CA PHE A 48 19.47 -3.79 6.33
C PHE A 48 20.05 -2.72 5.40
N PRO A 49 20.70 -1.68 5.96
CA PRO A 49 20.79 -1.39 7.38
C PRO A 49 19.45 -0.86 7.94
N VAL A 50 19.23 -1.04 9.25
CA VAL A 50 18.15 -0.36 9.99
C VAL A 50 18.79 0.24 11.25
N PRO A 51 18.80 1.57 11.45
CA PRO A 51 18.21 2.62 10.60
C PRO A 51 18.84 2.68 9.20
N VAL A 52 18.03 3.05 8.21
CA VAL A 52 18.46 3.23 6.82
C VAL A 52 19.13 4.58 6.68
N THR A 53 20.36 4.59 6.18
CA THR A 53 21.15 5.79 5.90
C THR A 53 21.66 5.78 4.46
N GLY A 54 21.68 6.92 3.78
CA GLY A 54 22.18 7.01 2.40
C GLY A 54 21.17 6.56 1.34
N ASN A 55 19.88 6.68 1.65
CA ASN A 55 18.76 6.48 0.73
C ASN A 55 18.67 5.13 0.02
N ARG A 56 19.29 4.09 0.61
CA ARG A 56 19.20 2.72 0.10
C ARG A 56 19.17 1.71 1.23
N PHE A 57 18.44 0.62 1.02
CA PHE A 57 18.51 -0.58 1.86
C PHE A 57 18.46 -1.83 1.00
N THR A 58 18.94 -2.93 1.58
CA THR A 58 18.86 -4.26 0.99
C THR A 58 17.79 -5.08 1.68
N ILE A 59 17.04 -5.84 0.90
CA ILE A 59 16.14 -6.90 1.37
C ILE A 59 16.75 -8.25 0.98
N THR A 60 16.71 -9.20 1.90
CA THR A 60 17.00 -10.63 1.65
C THR A 60 15.89 -11.48 2.24
N SER A 61 15.51 -12.56 1.56
CA SER A 61 14.45 -13.47 1.98
C SER A 61 14.72 -14.89 1.46
N ASP A 62 14.34 -15.90 2.23
CA ASP A 62 14.37 -17.30 1.78
C ASP A 62 13.30 -17.59 0.72
N LYS A 63 12.23 -16.78 0.74
CA LYS A 63 11.13 -16.83 -0.22
C LYS A 63 11.29 -15.78 -1.31
N ALA A 64 11.05 -16.18 -2.56
CA ALA A 64 11.16 -15.29 -3.70
C ALA A 64 10.01 -14.26 -3.73
N PHE A 65 10.35 -12.99 -3.92
CA PHE A 65 9.43 -11.88 -4.02
C PHE A 65 9.38 -11.29 -5.43
N VAL A 66 8.23 -10.73 -5.77
CA VAL A 66 7.91 -10.18 -7.10
C VAL A 66 7.67 -8.67 -7.06
N PHE A 67 7.38 -8.13 -5.87
CA PHE A 67 7.02 -6.73 -5.72
C PHE A 67 7.40 -6.20 -4.33
N ILE A 68 7.95 -4.98 -4.31
CA ILE A 68 8.31 -4.25 -3.10
C ILE A 68 7.74 -2.83 -3.21
N ARG A 69 7.16 -2.34 -2.11
CA ARG A 69 6.68 -0.97 -1.99
C ARG A 69 7.13 -0.35 -0.68
N LEU A 70 7.59 0.88 -0.77
CA LEU A 70 7.91 1.71 0.38
C LEU A 70 6.82 2.76 0.57
N THR A 71 6.25 2.84 1.77
CA THR A 71 5.28 3.87 2.13
C THR A 71 5.71 4.60 3.39
N ASN A 72 5.38 5.89 3.50
CA ASN A 72 5.47 6.58 4.79
C ASN A 72 4.42 6.04 5.78
N ILE A 73 4.48 6.50 7.03
CA ILE A 73 3.58 6.02 8.10
C ILE A 73 2.09 6.32 7.84
N ILE A 74 1.79 7.34 7.02
CA ILE A 74 0.41 7.66 6.61
C ILE A 74 -0.05 6.89 5.37
N GLY A 75 0.78 6.01 4.82
CA GLY A 75 0.44 5.12 3.71
C GLY A 75 0.68 5.68 2.30
N GLN A 76 1.28 6.87 2.17
CA GLN A 76 1.66 7.40 0.85
C GLN A 76 2.86 6.62 0.30
N GLU A 77 2.74 6.18 -0.95
CA GLU A 77 3.80 5.45 -1.66
C GLU A 77 4.91 6.40 -2.07
N THR A 78 6.15 6.05 -1.72
CA THR A 78 7.36 6.81 -2.07
C THR A 78 8.25 6.07 -3.05
N THR A 79 8.18 4.73 -3.06
CA THR A 79 8.97 3.91 -3.98
C THR A 79 8.22 2.61 -4.28
N ARG A 80 8.37 2.13 -5.51
CA ARG A 80 7.75 0.89 -5.98
C ARG A 80 8.72 0.18 -6.92
N GLU A 81 9.00 -1.08 -6.60
CA GLU A 81 9.81 -1.97 -7.42
C GLU A 81 8.99 -3.21 -7.79
N LYS A 82 8.89 -3.49 -9.09
CA LYS A 82 8.25 -4.70 -9.62
C LYS A 82 9.27 -5.47 -10.44
N TYR A 83 9.42 -6.75 -10.15
CA TYR A 83 10.35 -7.62 -10.86
C TYR A 83 9.61 -8.49 -11.88
N ASN A 84 10.20 -8.62 -13.08
CA ASN A 84 9.70 -9.52 -14.12
C ASN A 84 9.95 -11.00 -13.75
N TYR A 85 10.96 -11.25 -12.93
CA TYR A 85 11.31 -12.58 -12.42
C TYR A 85 11.41 -12.51 -10.89
N PRO A 86 10.91 -13.52 -10.15
CA PRO A 86 11.01 -13.57 -8.70
C PRO A 86 12.47 -13.46 -8.23
N ARG A 87 12.69 -12.78 -7.10
CA ARG A 87 14.03 -12.57 -6.51
C ARG A 87 14.01 -12.81 -5.01
N ASN A 88 15.13 -13.27 -4.47
CA ASN A 88 15.34 -13.45 -3.03
C ASN A 88 16.16 -12.32 -2.40
N ARG A 89 16.78 -11.47 -3.23
CA ARG A 89 17.59 -10.33 -2.80
C ARG A 89 17.40 -9.16 -3.75
N ALA A 90 17.26 -7.96 -3.18
CA ALA A 90 17.19 -6.72 -3.93
C ALA A 90 17.74 -5.55 -3.11
N GLU A 91 18.35 -4.60 -3.80
CA GLU A 91 18.66 -3.28 -3.25
C GLU A 91 17.59 -2.31 -3.71
N ILE A 92 17.06 -1.53 -2.77
CA ILE A 92 16.02 -0.53 -3.00
C ILE A 92 16.65 0.82 -2.73
N SER A 93 16.66 1.67 -3.75
CA SER A 93 17.10 3.06 -3.64
C SER A 93 15.89 3.98 -3.78
N PHE A 94 15.93 5.12 -3.10
CA PHE A 94 14.86 6.12 -3.13
C PHE A 94 15.43 7.53 -3.12
N SER A 95 14.64 8.54 -3.48
CA SER A 95 15.06 9.95 -3.44
C SER A 95 14.00 10.79 -2.73
N ASP A 96 14.42 11.93 -2.20
CA ASP A 96 13.52 12.97 -1.67
C ASP A 96 12.60 12.50 -0.52
N VAL A 97 13.06 11.52 0.25
CA VAL A 97 12.32 10.92 1.36
C VAL A 97 12.69 11.62 2.66
N GLN A 98 11.67 12.04 3.44
CA GLN A 98 11.89 12.67 4.75
C GLN A 98 12.33 11.65 5.79
N LYS A 99 13.01 12.14 6.84
CA LYS A 99 13.37 11.33 8.00
C LYS A 99 12.09 10.85 8.70
N GLY A 100 12.07 9.59 9.13
CA GLY A 100 10.92 9.07 9.85
C GLY A 100 10.70 7.58 9.68
N ILE A 101 9.52 7.12 10.13
CA ILE A 101 9.14 5.71 10.09
C ILE A 101 8.44 5.41 8.77
N TYR A 102 8.87 4.32 8.14
CA TYR A 102 8.34 3.82 6.88
C TYR A 102 7.96 2.35 7.00
N LEU A 103 7.06 1.93 6.11
CA LEU A 103 6.63 0.56 5.95
C LEU A 103 7.13 0.03 4.61
N VAL A 104 7.79 -1.11 4.66
CA VAL A 104 8.22 -1.87 3.49
C VAL A 104 7.24 -3.04 3.31
N ILE A 105 6.45 -2.98 2.27
CA ILE A 105 5.47 -4.00 1.90
C ILE A 105 6.10 -4.89 0.83
N ILE A 106 6.23 -6.18 1.13
CA ILE A 106 6.86 -7.17 0.27
C ILE A 106 5.79 -8.17 -0.14
N GLN A 107 5.59 -8.35 -1.45
CA GLN A 107 4.70 -9.37 -1.98
C GLN A 107 5.53 -10.49 -2.62
N PHE A 108 5.25 -11.70 -2.16
CA PHE A 108 5.89 -12.92 -2.60
C PHE A 108 5.21 -13.51 -3.83
N GLU A 109 5.91 -14.44 -4.49
CA GLU A 109 5.40 -15.16 -5.66
C GLU A 109 4.09 -15.92 -5.38
N ASP A 110 3.95 -16.49 -4.19
CA ASP A 110 2.75 -17.20 -3.74
C ASP A 110 1.60 -16.26 -3.27
N ASN A 111 1.70 -14.97 -3.57
CA ASN A 111 0.74 -13.94 -3.16
C ASN A 111 0.60 -13.75 -1.64
N THR A 112 1.54 -14.25 -0.83
CA THR A 112 1.68 -13.79 0.56
C THR A 112 2.28 -12.39 0.60
N ARG A 113 1.97 -11.66 1.66
CA ARG A 113 2.46 -10.29 1.87
C ARG A 113 2.95 -10.16 3.30
N ILE A 114 4.08 -9.51 3.46
CA ILE A 114 4.58 -9.11 4.77
C ILE A 114 4.87 -7.61 4.77
N VAL A 115 4.86 -7.02 5.96
CA VAL A 115 5.14 -5.62 6.17
C VAL A 115 6.24 -5.52 7.22
N LYS A 116 7.32 -4.80 6.90
CA LYS A 116 8.40 -4.51 7.85
C LYS A 116 8.54 -3.02 8.07
N LYS A 117 8.66 -2.62 9.33
CA LYS A 117 8.90 -1.23 9.75
C LYS A 117 10.39 -0.92 9.64
N ILE A 118 10.73 0.23 9.06
CA ILE A 118 12.09 0.76 9.05
C ILE A 118 12.09 2.21 9.53
N LEU A 119 13.24 2.66 10.05
CA LEU A 119 13.52 4.07 10.32
C LEU A 119 14.46 4.58 9.22
N ILE A 120 14.06 5.63 8.51
CA ILE A 120 14.92 6.36 7.59
C ILE A 120 15.51 7.54 8.35
N ASP A 121 16.83 7.66 8.30
CA ASP A 121 17.58 8.73 8.94
C ASP A 121 18.46 9.46 7.91
N SER A 122 18.64 10.76 8.16
CA SER A 122 19.57 11.62 7.43
C SER A 122 20.74 11.86 8.38
N ARG A 123 21.76 11.01 8.29
CA ARG A 123 23.04 11.32 8.91
C ARG A 123 23.68 12.51 8.21
#